data_AF-A0A9W9T7K0-F1
#
_entry.id   AF-A0A9W9T7K0-F1
#
_cell.length_a   1.000
_cell.length_b   1.000
_cell.length_c   1.000
_cell.angle_alpha   90.00
_cell.angle_beta   90.00
_cell.angle_gamma   90.00
#
_symmetry.space_group_name_H-M   'P 1'
#
loop_
_entity.id
_entity.type
_entity.pdbx_description
1 polymer ?
#
loop_
_entity_poly.entity_id
_entity_poly.type
_entity_poly.pdbx_seq_one_letter_code
_entity_poly.pdbx_strand_id
1 'polypeptide(L)'
;MLLGEPSQVLVAIQLDGYGYQILYFDFTKHVNMWTYGDFAGSTVNKTVPSDPWSQTGRRNTPFDQEFYLILNVAVGGTNNYFPDELGGKPWVDASPSAMKEFYLAQSSWLPTWGTPEERGMIVKSVKMWQQGACA
;
A
#
# COMPACT_ATOMS: atom_id res chain seq x y z
N MET A 1 3.43 -20.10 1.20
CA MET A 1 3.31 -21.15 2.22
C MET A 1 3.39 -20.45 3.56
N LEU A 2 2.28 -20.36 4.30
CA LEU A 2 2.28 -19.81 5.65
C LEU A 2 2.69 -20.94 6.59
N LEU A 3 3.96 -21.00 6.97
CA LEU A 3 4.44 -21.88 8.04
C LEU A 3 4.60 -21.03 9.29
N GLY A 4 3.68 -21.17 10.24
CA GLY A 4 3.72 -20.49 11.53
C GLY A 4 2.56 -20.93 12.41
N GLU A 5 2.76 -20.87 13.73
CA GLU A 5 1.69 -20.97 14.73
C GLU A 5 0.52 -20.03 14.37
N PRO A 6 -0.73 -20.26 14.80
CA PRO A 6 -1.88 -19.41 14.44
C PRO A 6 -1.68 -17.91 14.72
N SER A 7 -0.74 -17.57 15.62
CA SER A 7 -0.35 -16.21 15.99
C SER A 7 0.82 -15.63 15.18
N GLN A 8 1.41 -16.38 14.26
CA GLN A 8 2.62 -16.03 13.53
C GLN A 8 2.45 -16.30 12.04
N VAL A 9 2.72 -15.29 11.22
CA VAL A 9 2.63 -15.38 9.77
C VAL A 9 3.96 -15.03 9.14
N LEU A 10 4.38 -15.86 8.20
CA LEU A 10 5.54 -15.67 7.37
C LEU A 10 5.11 -15.09 6.02
N VAL A 11 5.56 -13.89 5.70
CA VAL A 11 5.41 -13.30 4.36
C VAL A 11 6.77 -13.36 3.66
N ALA A 12 6.86 -14.11 2.58
CA ALA A 12 8.07 -14.17 1.75
C ALA A 12 7.83 -13.42 0.44
N ILE A 13 8.69 -12.45 0.16
CA ILE A 13 8.70 -11.71 -1.11
C ILE A 13 9.92 -12.20 -1.89
N GLN A 14 9.70 -12.58 -3.14
CA GLN A 14 10.74 -13.05 -4.06
C GLN A 14 10.73 -12.19 -5.31
N LEU A 15 11.92 -11.82 -5.79
CA LEU A 15 12.10 -11.07 -7.03
C LEU A 15 12.89 -11.96 -8.01
N ASP A 16 12.36 -12.12 -9.23
CA ASP A 16 13.03 -12.83 -10.34
C ASP A 16 13.57 -14.24 -10.02
N GLY A 17 12.98 -14.92 -9.03
CA GLY A 17 13.43 -16.24 -8.58
C GLY A 17 14.68 -16.23 -7.68
N TYR A 18 15.28 -15.06 -7.41
CA TYR A 18 16.48 -14.93 -6.59
C TYR A 18 16.19 -14.20 -5.28
N GLY A 19 16.57 -14.85 -4.17
CA GLY A 19 16.46 -14.28 -2.83
C GLY A 19 15.03 -14.20 -2.31
N TYR A 20 14.86 -14.51 -1.02
CA TYR A 20 13.62 -14.23 -0.31
C TYR A 20 13.90 -13.10 0.67
N GLN A 21 13.14 -12.02 0.56
CA GLN A 21 12.95 -11.15 1.72
C GLN A 21 11.86 -11.79 2.58
N ILE A 22 12.25 -12.26 3.76
CA ILE A 22 11.34 -12.87 4.71
C ILE A 22 10.93 -11.81 5.72
N LEU A 23 9.65 -11.44 5.67
CA LEU A 23 8.98 -10.65 6.70
C LEU A 23 8.29 -11.62 7.65
N TYR A 24 8.75 -11.59 8.90
CA TYR A 24 8.15 -12.35 9.97
C TYR A 24 7.18 -11.44 10.73
N PHE A 25 5.92 -11.83 10.80
CA PHE A 25 4.92 -11.11 11.57
C PHE A 25 4.42 -11.95 12.74
N ASP A 26 4.56 -11.43 13.95
CA ASP A 26 4.01 -12.02 15.16
C ASP A 26 2.86 -11.16 15.67
N PHE A 27 1.63 -11.63 15.48
CA PHE A 27 0.43 -10.88 15.87
C PHE A 27 0.32 -10.72 17.39
N THR A 28 1.10 -11.43 18.20
CA THR A 28 1.08 -11.27 19.66
C THR A 28 1.90 -10.08 20.15
N LYS A 29 2.90 -9.63 19.37
CA LYS A 29 3.84 -8.56 19.77
C LYS A 29 3.25 -7.16 19.66
N HIS A 30 2.11 -7.02 18.99
CA HIS A 30 1.43 -5.74 18.79
C HIS A 30 -0.02 -5.84 19.28
N VAL A 31 -0.61 -4.69 19.65
CA VAL A 31 -2.00 -4.63 20.14
C VAL A 31 -2.97 -5.02 19.03
N ASN A 32 -2.81 -4.44 17.84
CA ASN A 32 -3.51 -4.76 16.60
C ASN A 32 -2.74 -4.18 15.38
N MET A 33 -3.23 -4.44 14.16
CA MET A 33 -2.62 -3.86 12.94
C MET A 33 -2.77 -2.35 12.85
N TRP A 34 -3.84 -1.79 13.41
CA TRP A 34 -4.08 -0.35 13.38
C TRP A 34 -2.94 0.42 14.03
N THR A 35 -2.55 0.01 15.24
CA THR A 35 -1.43 0.58 15.98
C THR A 35 -0.09 0.22 15.33
N TYR A 36 0.07 -1.02 14.85
CA TYR A 36 1.32 -1.43 14.20
C TYR A 36 1.65 -0.62 12.94
N GLY A 37 0.67 -0.41 12.07
CA GLY A 37 0.83 0.37 10.85
C GLY A 37 0.78 1.89 11.04
N ASP A 38 0.72 2.36 12.30
CA ASP A 38 0.65 3.78 12.67
C ASP A 38 -0.42 4.56 11.88
N PHE A 39 -1.57 3.92 11.64
CA PHE A 39 -2.62 4.49 10.80
C PHE A 39 -3.31 5.70 11.44
N ALA A 40 -3.19 5.85 12.76
CA ALA A 40 -3.64 7.04 13.48
C ALA A 40 -2.78 8.28 13.16
N GLY A 41 -1.51 8.12 12.79
CA GLY A 41 -0.63 9.22 12.40
C GLY A 41 -0.89 9.77 10.99
N SER A 42 -1.65 9.03 10.17
CA SER A 42 -1.99 9.43 8.79
C SER A 42 -3.10 10.47 8.79
N THR A 43 -2.76 11.76 8.90
CA THR A 43 -3.76 12.82 8.87
C THR A 43 -4.37 12.97 7.48
N VAL A 44 -5.69 12.86 7.38
CA VAL A 44 -6.46 13.28 6.20
C VAL A 44 -7.20 14.55 6.58
N ASN A 45 -6.91 15.67 5.91
CA ASN A 45 -7.57 16.95 6.17
C ASN A 45 -7.50 17.39 7.65
N LYS A 46 -6.33 17.24 8.29
CA LYS A 46 -6.08 17.56 9.71
C LYS A 46 -6.92 16.76 10.72
N THR A 47 -7.58 15.69 10.28
CA THR A 47 -8.35 14.81 11.15
C THR A 47 -7.64 13.46 11.24
N VAL A 48 -7.52 12.94 12.46
CA VAL A 48 -6.99 11.59 12.69
C VAL A 48 -8.07 10.58 12.31
N PRO A 49 -7.79 9.65 11.38
CA PRO A 49 -8.70 8.55 11.08
C PRO A 49 -9.04 7.77 12.36
N SER A 50 -10.32 7.47 12.58
CA SER A 50 -10.75 6.58 13.66
C SER A 50 -10.53 5.12 13.26
N ASP A 51 -10.03 4.28 14.16
CA ASP A 51 -9.84 2.84 13.92
C ASP A 51 -11.17 2.13 13.59
N PRO A 52 -11.41 1.74 12.33
CA PRO A 52 -12.66 1.11 11.90
C PRO A 52 -12.74 -0.38 12.28
N TRP A 53 -11.69 -0.91 12.92
CA TRP A 53 -11.56 -2.33 13.28
C TRP A 53 -11.53 -2.57 14.80
N SER A 54 -11.59 -1.49 15.58
CA SER A 54 -11.55 -1.51 17.05
C SER A 54 -12.59 -2.44 17.71
N GLN A 55 -13.74 -2.63 17.07
CA GLN A 55 -14.83 -3.51 17.51
C GLN A 55 -14.55 -5.01 17.41
N THR A 56 -13.55 -5.43 16.64
CA THR A 56 -13.26 -6.86 16.41
C THR A 56 -12.51 -7.50 17.58
N GLY A 57 -11.68 -6.72 18.28
CA GLY A 57 -10.81 -7.20 19.37
C GLY A 57 -9.72 -8.19 18.93
N ARG A 58 -9.53 -8.41 17.62
CA ARG A 58 -8.56 -9.36 17.06
C ARG A 58 -7.30 -8.65 16.64
N ARG A 59 -6.14 -9.28 16.91
CA ARG A 59 -4.83 -8.67 16.65
C ARG A 59 -4.45 -8.66 15.17
N ASN A 60 -4.98 -9.59 14.38
CA ASN A 60 -4.69 -9.73 12.95
C ASN A 60 -5.67 -9.00 12.02
N THR A 61 -6.75 -8.42 12.54
CA THR A 61 -7.66 -7.58 11.74
C THR A 61 -6.91 -6.37 11.18
N PRO A 62 -7.06 -6.03 9.88
CA PRO A 62 -8.08 -6.51 8.93
C PRO A 62 -7.71 -7.73 8.07
N PHE A 63 -6.56 -8.38 8.29
CA PHE A 63 -6.09 -9.51 7.50
C PHE A 63 -6.68 -10.87 7.95
N ASP A 64 -7.79 -10.84 8.69
CA ASP A 64 -8.53 -12.00 9.18
C ASP A 64 -9.76 -12.34 8.33
N GLN A 65 -9.85 -11.75 7.13
CA GLN A 65 -10.92 -11.98 6.16
C GLN A 65 -10.34 -12.10 4.74
N GLU A 66 -11.16 -12.60 3.81
CA GLU A 66 -10.81 -12.62 2.39
C GLU A 66 -10.59 -11.20 1.87
N PHE A 67 -9.57 -11.01 1.03
CA PHE A 67 -9.19 -9.72 0.48
C PHE A 67 -8.94 -9.80 -1.02
N TYR A 68 -9.08 -8.67 -1.68
CA TYR A 68 -8.83 -8.53 -3.11
C TYR A 68 -7.37 -8.16 -3.36
N LEU A 69 -6.79 -8.72 -4.42
CA LEU A 69 -5.56 -8.19 -5.01
C LEU A 69 -5.92 -6.97 -5.87
N ILE A 70 -5.39 -5.80 -5.50
CA ILE A 70 -5.54 -4.56 -6.27
C ILE A 70 -4.19 -4.21 -6.89
N LEU A 71 -4.17 -4.00 -8.20
CA LEU A 71 -3.02 -3.47 -8.94
C LEU A 71 -3.43 -2.12 -9.53
N ASN A 72 -2.71 -1.05 -9.19
CA ASN A 72 -2.99 0.29 -9.69
C ASN A 72 -1.72 1.09 -9.93
N VAL A 73 -1.85 2.15 -10.75
CA VAL A 73 -0.88 3.24 -10.84
C VAL A 73 -1.58 4.48 -10.27
N ALA A 74 -1.03 5.05 -9.21
CA ALA A 74 -1.59 6.22 -8.54
C ALA A 74 -0.60 7.40 -8.57
N VAL A 75 -1.14 8.60 -8.78
CA VAL A 75 -0.41 9.87 -8.84
C VAL A 75 -1.26 10.98 -8.20
N GLY A 76 -0.64 12.10 -7.83
CA GLY A 76 -1.39 13.27 -7.35
C GLY A 76 -1.93 13.15 -5.91
N GLY A 77 -1.31 12.32 -5.07
CA GLY A 77 -1.72 12.18 -3.67
C GLY A 77 -1.45 13.44 -2.83
N THR A 78 -2.32 13.70 -1.85
CA THR A 78 -2.20 14.82 -0.88
C THR A 78 -2.01 14.39 0.57
N ASN A 79 -1.67 13.12 0.78
CA ASN A 79 -1.55 12.47 2.09
C ASN A 79 -0.09 12.37 2.56
N ASN A 80 0.78 13.28 2.14
CA ASN A 80 2.22 13.29 2.43
C ASN A 80 2.99 12.04 1.95
N TYR A 81 2.39 11.23 1.07
CA TYR A 81 3.09 10.12 0.40
C TYR A 81 4.18 10.65 -0.55
N PHE A 82 3.91 11.78 -1.19
CA PHE A 82 4.89 12.56 -1.94
C PHE A 82 5.17 13.85 -1.15
N PRO A 83 6.33 13.99 -0.47
CA PRO A 83 6.63 15.16 0.33
C PRO A 83 6.60 16.45 -0.49
N ASP A 84 6.05 17.52 0.08
CA ASP A 84 6.16 18.86 -0.51
C ASP A 84 7.65 19.28 -0.61
N GLU A 85 7.95 20.17 -1.57
CA GLU A 85 9.30 20.70 -1.85
C GLU A 85 10.34 19.68 -2.35
N LEU A 86 9.99 18.39 -2.42
CA LEU A 86 10.85 17.34 -2.92
C LEU A 86 10.48 16.95 -4.37
N GLY A 87 11.48 16.68 -5.20
CA GLY A 87 11.29 16.05 -6.52
C GLY A 87 10.54 16.90 -7.55
N GLY A 88 10.44 18.22 -7.36
CA GLY A 88 9.77 19.12 -8.32
C GLY A 88 8.26 18.93 -8.38
N LYS A 89 7.64 18.48 -7.28
CA LYS A 89 6.20 18.27 -7.15
C LYS A 89 5.42 19.54 -7.52
N PRO A 90 4.52 19.50 -8.52
CA PRO A 90 3.85 20.69 -9.03
C PRO A 90 2.55 21.09 -8.28
N TRP A 91 2.18 20.37 -7.22
CA TRP A 91 1.05 20.69 -6.36
C TRP A 91 1.49 20.68 -4.89
N VAL A 92 0.76 21.37 -4.03
CA VAL A 92 0.99 21.40 -2.57
C VAL A 92 -0.11 20.61 -1.87
N ASP A 93 0.21 19.78 -0.89
CA ASP A 93 -0.77 18.92 -0.20
C ASP A 93 -1.90 19.70 0.46
N ALA A 94 -1.56 20.87 1.02
CA ALA A 94 -2.51 21.74 1.69
C ALA A 94 -3.36 22.60 0.73
N SER A 95 -3.11 22.57 -0.59
CA SER A 95 -3.85 23.39 -1.54
C SER A 95 -5.28 22.87 -1.73
N PRO A 96 -6.32 23.73 -1.63
CA PRO A 96 -7.69 23.34 -1.96
C PRO A 96 -7.87 23.04 -3.46
N SER A 97 -6.89 23.42 -4.29
CA SER A 97 -6.83 23.18 -5.73
C SER A 97 -5.70 22.23 -6.13
N ALA A 98 -5.14 21.44 -5.22
CA ALA A 98 -4.01 20.54 -5.49
C ALA A 98 -4.19 19.68 -6.76
N MET A 99 -5.36 19.07 -6.94
CA MET A 99 -5.65 18.25 -8.14
C MET A 99 -5.69 19.08 -9.43
N LYS A 100 -6.16 20.33 -9.34
CA LYS A 100 -6.14 21.27 -10.48
C LYS A 100 -4.72 21.72 -10.80
N GLU A 101 -3.90 22.00 -9.79
CA GLU A 101 -2.48 22.34 -9.96
C GLU A 101 -1.71 21.19 -10.62
N PHE A 102 -1.90 19.97 -10.12
CA PHE A 102 -1.37 18.76 -10.75
C PHE A 102 -1.79 18.65 -12.22
N TYR A 103 -3.08 18.82 -12.51
CA TYR A 103 -3.58 18.74 -13.89
C TYR A 103 -3.02 19.83 -14.80
N LEU A 104 -2.96 21.08 -14.33
CA LEU A 104 -2.42 22.21 -15.11
C LEU A 104 -0.92 22.06 -15.40
N ALA A 105 -0.19 21.35 -14.53
CA ALA A 105 1.21 21.02 -14.73
C ALA A 105 1.44 19.83 -15.68
N GLN A 106 0.43 19.35 -16.42
CA GLN A 106 0.56 18.22 -17.33
C GLN A 106 1.74 18.32 -18.29
N SER A 107 2.05 19.52 -18.79
CA SER A 107 3.19 19.72 -19.69
C SER A 107 4.55 19.43 -19.05
N SER A 108 4.68 19.46 -17.71
CA SER A 108 5.93 19.16 -17.02
C SER A 108 6.09 17.68 -16.70
N TRP A 109 5.03 16.99 -16.28
CA TRP A 109 5.12 15.59 -15.86
C TRP A 109 4.74 14.58 -16.95
N LEU A 110 3.83 14.89 -17.87
CA LEU A 110 3.37 13.91 -18.86
C LEU A 110 4.50 13.42 -19.79
N PRO A 111 5.44 14.28 -20.23
CA PRO A 111 6.57 13.83 -21.03
C PRO A 111 7.55 12.92 -20.27
N THR A 112 7.61 13.02 -18.94
CA THR A 112 8.58 12.22 -18.14
C THR A 112 8.14 10.78 -17.97
N TRP A 113 6.88 10.45 -18.28
CA TRP A 113 6.36 9.08 -18.20
C TRP A 113 6.70 8.23 -19.44
N GLY A 114 7.35 8.82 -20.45
CA GLY A 114 7.69 8.14 -21.70
C GLY A 114 6.59 8.21 -22.74
N THR A 115 6.72 7.36 -23.77
CA THR A 115 5.77 7.30 -24.89
C THR A 115 4.39 6.78 -24.43
N PRO A 116 3.30 7.05 -25.18
CA PRO A 116 2.00 6.46 -24.91
C PRO A 116 2.01 4.94 -24.70
N GLU A 117 2.88 4.24 -25.42
CA GLU A 117 3.00 2.79 -25.40
C GLU A 117 3.76 2.27 -24.17
N GLU A 118 4.69 3.07 -23.62
CA GLU A 118 5.57 2.68 -22.52
C GLU A 118 5.01 3.07 -21.14
N ARG A 119 4.15 4.10 -21.06
CA ARG A 119 3.71 4.68 -19.78
C ARG A 119 2.60 3.91 -19.04
N GLY A 120 2.20 2.75 -19.56
CA GLY A 120 1.21 1.88 -18.94
C GLY A 120 1.83 0.84 -18.01
N MET A 121 1.11 0.44 -16.97
CA MET A 121 1.46 -0.78 -16.24
C MET A 121 1.13 -2.00 -17.11
N ILE A 122 2.16 -2.74 -17.54
CA ILE A 122 2.01 -3.94 -18.37
C ILE A 122 2.11 -5.18 -17.47
N VAL A 123 1.01 -5.94 -17.34
CA VAL A 123 0.96 -7.17 -16.55
C VAL A 123 0.84 -8.37 -17.49
N LYS A 124 1.88 -9.22 -17.53
CA LYS A 124 1.86 -10.44 -18.35
C LYS A 124 0.97 -11.54 -17.77
N SER A 125 1.02 -11.76 -16.46
CA SER A 125 0.20 -12.76 -15.79
C SER A 125 0.15 -12.53 -14.28
N VAL A 126 -1.00 -12.82 -13.68
CA VAL A 126 -1.16 -12.95 -12.23
C VAL A 126 -1.51 -14.41 -11.94
N LYS A 127 -0.86 -15.00 -10.95
CA LYS A 127 -1.12 -16.37 -10.51
C LYS A 127 -1.19 -16.41 -9.00
N MET A 128 -2.21 -17.10 -8.47
CA MET A 128 -2.45 -17.24 -7.04
C MET A 128 -2.63 -18.73 -6.73
N TRP A 129 -2.05 -19.17 -5.61
CA TRP A 129 -2.10 -20.56 -5.19
C TRP A 129 -2.41 -20.63 -3.70
N GLN A 130 -3.19 -21.64 -3.33
CA GLN A 130 -3.44 -22.02 -1.95
C GLN A 130 -2.88 -23.41 -1.72
N GLN A 131 -2.26 -23.63 -0.55
CA GLN A 131 -1.79 -24.96 -0.18
C GLN A 131 -2.99 -25.89 -0.01
N GLY A 132 -3.06 -26.95 -0.83
CA GLY A 132 -4.06 -28.00 -0.72
C GLY A 132 -3.72 -29.00 0.40
N ALA A 133 -4.71 -29.80 0.78
CA ALA A 133 -4.48 -30.98 1.59
C ALA A 133 -3.61 -31.99 0.81
N CYS A 134 -2.67 -32.64 1.50
CA CYS A 134 -1.97 -33.79 0.92
C CYS A 134 -2.99 -34.95 0.86
N ALA A 135 -3.21 -35.50 -0.34
CA ALA A 135 -3.99 -36.71 -0.54
C ALA A 135 -3.08 -37.95 -0.47
#